data_AF-X0U2D2-F1
#
_entry.id   AF-X0U2D2-F1
#
_cell.length_a   1.000
_cell.length_b   1.000
_cell.length_c   1.000
_cell.angle_alpha   90.00
_cell.angle_beta   90.00
_cell.angle_gamma   90.00
#
_symmetry.space_group_name_H-M   'P 1'
#
loop_
_entity.id
_entity.type
_entity.pdbx_description
1 polymer ?
#
loop_
_entity_poly.entity_id
_entity_poly.type
_entity_poly.pdbx_seq_one_letter_code
_entity_poly.pdbx_strand_id
1 'polypeptide(L)'
;FEKVDKLLSSNYFDVVSLDNFYRSISVIKCLNPIALPDCATIALALKNDVPALFAMKEKELTKRIDDKAFEINIYFLEELLNQNNQ
;
A
#
# COMPACT_ATOMS: atom_id res chain seq x y z
N PHE A 1 -20.64 6.68 7.99
CA PHE A 1 -20.00 5.57 8.71
C PHE A 1 -20.67 4.23 8.40
N GLU A 2 -22.00 4.15 8.27
CA GLU A 2 -22.72 2.89 7.98
C GLU A 2 -22.12 2.01 6.87
N LYS A 3 -21.65 2.59 5.74
CA LYS A 3 -20.97 1.82 4.68
C LYS A 3 -19.66 1.18 5.15
N VAL A 4 -18.87 1.91 5.95
CA VAL A 4 -17.62 1.41 6.54
C VAL A 4 -17.93 0.30 7.52
N ASP A 5 -18.94 0.48 8.38
CA ASP A 5 -19.33 -0.54 9.36
C ASP A 5 -19.79 -1.84 8.69
N LYS A 6 -20.51 -1.73 7.56
CA LYS A 6 -20.89 -2.88 6.72
C LYS A 6 -19.69 -3.57 6.07
N LEU A 7 -18.66 -2.82 5.65
CA LEU A 7 -17.43 -3.40 5.08
C LEU A 7 -16.59 -4.10 6.14
N LEU A 8 -16.52 -3.55 7.36
CA LEU A 8 -15.82 -4.19 8.47
C LEU A 8 -16.54 -5.45 8.93
N SER A 9 -17.88 -5.40 9.05
CA SER A 9 -18.68 -6.56 9.47
C SER A 9 -18.82 -7.66 8.41
N SER A 10 -18.56 -7.36 7.13
CA SER A 10 -18.58 -8.38 6.07
C SER A 10 -17.34 -9.29 6.08
N ASN A 11 -16.32 -8.99 6.89
CA ASN A 11 -15.01 -9.67 6.89
C ASN A 11 -14.33 -9.71 5.51
N TYR A 12 -14.68 -8.78 4.62
CA TYR A 12 -14.00 -8.65 3.32
C TYR A 12 -12.61 -8.03 3.46
N PHE A 13 -12.40 -7.24 4.53
CA PHE A 13 -11.12 -6.60 4.83
C PHE A 13 -10.67 -6.97 6.24
N ASP A 14 -9.40 -7.33 6.37
CA ASP A 14 -8.73 -7.47 7.67
C ASP A 14 -8.11 -6.14 8.08
N VAL A 15 -8.50 -5.62 9.25
CA VAL A 15 -7.88 -4.43 9.84
C VAL A 15 -6.69 -4.87 10.67
N VAL A 16 -5.50 -4.43 10.27
CA VAL A 16 -4.25 -4.80 10.93
C VAL A 16 -3.71 -3.62 11.75
N SER A 17 -3.30 -3.88 13.00
CA SER A 17 -2.63 -2.87 13.83
C SER A 17 -1.24 -2.52 13.29
N LEU A 18 -0.92 -1.22 13.27
CA LEU A 18 0.39 -0.68 12.90
C LEU A 18 1.50 -1.04 13.90
N ASP A 19 1.16 -1.42 15.13
CA ASP A 19 2.13 -1.78 16.18
C ASP A 19 3.10 -2.88 15.71
N ASN A 20 2.59 -3.78 14.87
CA ASN A 20 3.33 -4.91 14.30
C ASN A 20 4.33 -4.50 13.19
N PHE A 21 4.33 -3.23 12.78
CA PHE A 21 5.04 -2.74 11.59
C PHE A 21 5.88 -1.49 11.84
N TYR A 22 5.82 -0.85 13.02
CA TYR A 22 6.51 0.43 13.26
C TYR A 22 7.96 0.43 12.84
N ARG A 23 8.74 -0.59 13.20
CA ARG A 23 10.15 -0.68 12.82
C ARG A 23 10.34 -0.70 11.31
N SER A 24 9.57 -1.53 10.59
CA SER A 24 9.66 -1.63 9.14
C SER A 24 9.25 -0.31 8.46
N ILE A 25 8.17 0.32 8.94
CA ILE A 25 7.68 1.61 8.46
C ILE A 25 8.77 2.68 8.60
N SER A 26 9.39 2.76 9.79
CA SER A 26 10.47 3.72 10.04
C SER A 26 11.67 3.49 9.12
N VAL A 27 12.11 2.24 8.94
CA VAL A 27 13.22 1.91 8.03
C VAL A 27 12.89 2.32 6.59
N ILE A 28 11.69 1.98 6.10
CA ILE A 28 11.25 2.35 4.75
C ILE A 28 11.24 3.87 4.60
N LYS A 29 10.69 4.61 5.58
CA LYS A 29 10.63 6.08 5.57
C LYS A 29 12.00 6.75 5.59
N CYS A 30 12.97 6.18 6.31
CA CYS A 30 14.34 6.69 6.36
C CYS A 30 15.09 6.46 5.05
N LEU A 31 14.84 5.32 4.39
CA LEU A 31 15.52 4.96 3.14
C LEU A 31 14.85 5.55 1.89
N ASN A 32 13.59 5.98 2.01
CA ASN A 32 12.79 6.44 0.88
C ASN A 32 12.03 7.74 1.23
N PRO A 33 12.16 8.79 0.41
CA PRO A 33 11.42 10.03 0.58
C PRO A 33 9.99 9.87 0.03
N ILE A 34 9.18 9.02 0.65
CA ILE A 34 7.75 8.81 0.35
C ILE A 34 6.89 9.11 1.58
N ALA A 35 5.57 9.16 1.41
CA ALA A 35 4.63 9.44 2.49
C ALA A 35 4.59 8.31 3.54
N LEU A 36 4.27 8.66 4.79
CA LEU A 36 4.21 7.68 5.88
C LEU A 36 3.12 6.60 5.67
N PRO A 37 1.91 6.93 5.17
CA PRO A 37 0.91 5.91 4.83
C PRO A 37 1.41 4.92 3.78
N ASP A 38 2.15 5.38 2.76
CA ASP A 38 2.72 4.47 1.74
C ASP A 38 3.76 3.53 2.34
N CYS A 39 4.57 4.03 3.28
CA CYS A 39 5.50 3.20 4.02
C CYS A 39 4.76 2.09 4.79
N ALA A 40 3.59 2.38 5.35
CA ALA A 40 2.76 1.38 6.03
C ALA A 40 2.21 0.34 5.06
N THR A 41 1.70 0.75 3.90
CA THR A 41 1.22 -0.16 2.84
C THR A 41 2.35 -1.08 2.37
N ILE A 42 3.53 -0.54 2.10
CA ILE A 42 4.70 -1.32 1.65
C ILE A 42 5.19 -2.26 2.75
N ALA A 43 5.27 -1.79 4.00
CA ALA A 43 5.67 -2.62 5.13
C ALA A 43 4.71 -3.81 5.33
N LEU A 44 3.41 -3.57 5.17
CA LEU A 44 2.38 -4.59 5.28
C LEU A 44 2.53 -5.63 4.15
N ALA A 45 2.68 -5.17 2.91
CA ALA A 45 2.86 -6.02 1.74
C ALA A 45 4.12 -6.89 1.84
N LEU A 46 5.28 -6.30 2.15
CA LEU A 46 6.56 -7.01 2.31
C LEU A 46 6.49 -8.08 3.40
N LYS A 47 5.88 -7.78 4.55
CA LYS A 47 5.84 -8.73 5.67
C LYS A 47 4.96 -9.95 5.39
N ASN A 48 3.93 -9.78 4.56
CA ASN A 48 2.98 -10.84 4.25
C ASN A 48 3.22 -11.49 2.88
N ASP A 49 4.24 -11.05 2.14
CA ASP A 49 4.52 -11.49 0.76
C ASP A 49 3.30 -11.36 -0.16
N VAL A 50 2.61 -10.23 -0.06
CA VAL A 50 1.41 -9.90 -0.85
C VAL A 50 1.65 -8.64 -1.68
N PRO A 51 0.92 -8.45 -2.79
CA PRO A 51 1.00 -7.21 -3.55
C PRO A 51 0.47 -6.01 -2.77
N ALA A 52 1.06 -4.84 -3.00
CA ALA A 52 0.51 -3.57 -2.54
C ALA A 52 -0.40 -2.96 -3.61
N LEU A 53 -1.53 -2.39 -3.18
CA LEU A 53 -2.45 -1.64 -4.03
C LEU A 53 -2.51 -0.19 -3.56
N PHE A 54 -2.24 0.74 -4.47
CA PHE A 54 -2.36 2.18 -4.26
C PHE A 54 -3.51 2.74 -5.09
N ALA A 55 -4.10 3.86 -4.65
CA ALA A 55 -5.20 4.48 -5.38
C ALA A 55 -4.74 5.07 -6.73
N MET A 56 -3.61 5.80 -6.71
CA MET A 56 -3.09 6.57 -7.84
C MET A 56 -1.56 6.66 -7.78
N LYS A 57 -0.93 6.96 -8.90
CA LYS A 57 0.52 7.16 -9.03
C LYS A 57 0.93 8.51 -8.49
N GLU A 58 1.69 8.48 -7.42
CA GLU A 58 2.38 9.65 -6.90
C GLU A 58 3.83 9.67 -7.39
N LYS A 59 4.33 10.86 -7.74
CA LYS A 59 5.66 11.04 -8.34
C LYS A 59 6.78 10.45 -7.45
N GLU A 60 6.71 10.68 -6.15
CA GLU A 60 7.71 10.22 -5.19
C GLU A 60 7.73 8.70 -5.09
N LEU A 61 6.55 8.08 -4.95
CA LEU A 61 6.41 6.64 -4.88
C LEU A 61 6.83 5.97 -6.20
N THR A 62 6.33 6.46 -7.33
CA THR A 62 6.62 5.91 -8.67
C THR A 62 8.12 5.89 -8.95
N LYS A 63 8.83 6.97 -8.61
CA LYS A 63 10.28 7.03 -8.74
C LYS A 63 10.99 5.89 -7.98
N ARG A 64 10.55 5.58 -6.76
CA ARG A 64 11.15 4.51 -5.95
C ARG A 64 10.81 3.12 -6.47
N ILE A 65 9.63 2.95 -7.06
CA ILE A 65 9.24 1.71 -7.75
C ILE A 65 10.12 1.48 -8.97
N ASP A 66 10.34 2.51 -9.79
CA ASP A 66 11.21 2.45 -10.97
C ASP A 66 12.66 2.12 -10.60
N ASP A 67 13.13 2.67 -9.47
CA ASP A 67 14.44 2.36 -8.87
C ASP A 67 14.52 0.94 -8.28
N LYS A 68 13.44 0.13 -8.35
CA LYS A 68 13.31 -1.19 -7.73
C LYS A 68 13.61 -1.20 -6.24
N ALA A 69 13.17 -0.15 -5.53
CA ALA A 69 13.43 -0.01 -4.10
C ALA A 69 12.66 -1.01 -3.21
N PHE A 70 11.67 -1.72 -3.78
CA PHE A 70 10.79 -2.63 -3.05
C PHE A 70 10.69 -3.98 -3.76
N GLU A 71 10.91 -5.08 -3.04
CA GLU A 71 10.83 -6.45 -3.54
C GLU A 71 9.40 -7.00 -3.44
N ILE A 72 8.42 -6.25 -3.93
CA ILE A 72 6.99 -6.63 -3.96
C ILE A 72 6.33 -6.19 -5.26
N ASN A 73 5.26 -6.87 -5.65
CA ASN A 73 4.39 -6.41 -6.71
C ASN A 73 3.57 -5.21 -6.24
N ILE A 74 3.52 -4.15 -7.06
CA ILE A 74 2.77 -2.93 -6.75
C ILE A 74 1.81 -2.64 -7.90
N TYR A 75 0.55 -2.41 -7.56
CA TYR A 75 -0.52 -2.09 -8.49
C TYR A 75 -1.17 -0.74 -8.15
N PHE A 76 -1.77 -0.11 -9.15
CA PHE A 76 -2.53 1.13 -8.98
C PHE A 76 -3.98 0.93 -9.42
N LEU A 77 -4.91 1.38 -8.57
CA LEU A 77 -6.34 1.27 -8.84
C LEU A 77 -6.74 2.07 -10.08
N GLU A 78 -6.16 3.25 -10.30
CA GLU A 78 -6.42 4.04 -11.51
C GLU A 78 -6.11 3.26 -12.80
N GLU A 79 -5.09 2.41 -12.81
CA GLU A 79 -4.73 1.61 -13.99
C GLU A 79 -5.75 0.49 -14.21
N LEU A 80 -6.16 -0.18 -13.13
CA LEU A 80 -7.17 -1.23 -13.18
C LEU A 80 -8.53 -0.70 -13.65
N LEU A 81 -8.91 0.50 -13.20
CA LEU A 81 -10.15 1.14 -13.63
C LEU A 81 -10.10 1.54 -15.10
N ASN A 82 -8.95 2.02 -15.59
CA ASN A 82 -8.79 2.39 -17.00
C ASN A 82 -8.81 1.16 -17.93
N GLN A 83 -8.33 0.01 -17.48
CA GLN A 83 -8.40 -1.26 -18.24
C GLN A 83 -9.83 -1.79 -18.37
N ASN A 84 -10.69 -1.55 -17.38
CA ASN A 84 -12.08 -1.99 -17.40
C ASN A 84 -13.00 -1.10 -18.26
N ASN A 85 -12.49 0.01 -18.78
CA ASN A 85 -13.21 0.97 -19.61
C ASN A 85 -12.80 0.91 -21.11
N GLN A 86 -12.04 -0.12 -21.51
CA GLN A 86 -11.70 -0.45 -22.91
C GLN A 86 -12.41 -1.75 -23.32
#